data_AF-A0A1I4X627-F1
#
_entry.id   AF-A0A1I4X627-F1
#
_cell.length_a   1.000
_cell.length_b   1.000
_cell.length_c   1.000
_cell.angle_alpha   90.00
_cell.angle_beta   90.00
_cell.angle_gamma   90.00
#
_symmetry.space_group_name_H-M   'P 1'
#
loop_
_entity.id
_entity.type
_entity.pdbx_description
1 polymer ?
#
loop_
_entity_poly.entity_id
_entity_poly.type
_entity_poly.pdbx_seq_one_letter_code
_entity_poly.pdbx_strand_id
1 'polypeptide(L)'
;MVDISFDARHDTHLKRFLSAVWIQLFRTSRISFGGTAAVVTSMALISGLSAADATKSIIVSALLIAALADNLTDALSIHTFQESEQLNQKYAFIGTITNFITRLLLTISFVFLVGLSPLEHVAKVTIAWGMLLLATLTYLVAHERKVKPMLEIVKHLLIASAIIIASNLIPTWIGALLG
;
A
#
# COMPACT_ATOMS: atom_id res chain seq x y z
N MET A 1 56.30 15.25 16.64
CA MET A 1 55.31 14.16 16.76
C MET A 1 53.95 14.83 16.77
N VAL A 2 53.28 14.88 15.62
CA VAL A 2 51.98 15.55 15.45
C VAL A 2 50.91 14.55 15.86
N ASP A 3 50.16 14.87 16.90
CA ASP A 3 49.08 14.06 17.43
C ASP A 3 47.84 14.22 16.53
N ILE A 4 47.66 13.27 15.61
CA ILE A 4 46.46 13.19 14.78
C ILE A 4 45.40 12.45 15.60
N SER A 5 44.79 13.16 16.55
CA SER A 5 43.54 12.70 17.15
C SER A 5 42.43 12.84 16.10
N PHE A 6 42.16 11.73 15.40
CA PHE A 6 41.06 11.62 14.46
C PHE A 6 39.75 11.74 15.25
N ASP A 7 38.99 12.80 14.98
CA ASP A 7 37.77 13.18 15.69
C ASP A 7 36.68 12.09 15.59
N ALA A 8 36.57 11.28 16.65
CA ALA A 8 35.54 10.25 16.79
C ALA A 8 34.13 10.81 17.09
N ARG A 9 33.94 12.14 17.18
CA ARG A 9 32.62 12.74 17.44
C ARG A 9 31.74 12.82 16.21
N HIS A 10 32.32 12.91 15.01
CA HIS A 10 31.55 13.06 13.77
C HIS A 10 30.76 11.79 13.38
N ASP A 11 31.27 10.62 13.74
CA ASP A 11 30.66 9.30 13.44
C ASP A 11 29.37 9.06 14.26
N THR A 12 29.29 9.60 15.49
CA THR A 12 28.14 9.38 16.37
C THR A 12 26.86 10.07 15.90
N HIS A 13 26.96 11.26 15.31
CA HIS A 13 25.82 11.98 14.75
C HIS A 13 25.32 11.34 13.46
N LEU A 14 26.24 10.91 12.58
CA LEU A 14 25.88 10.21 11.35
C LEU A 14 25.24 8.85 11.67
N LYS A 15 25.81 8.06 12.59
CA LYS A 15 25.21 6.78 13.01
C LYS A 15 23.87 6.93 13.70
N ARG A 16 23.67 7.96 14.55
CA ARG A 16 22.37 8.27 15.17
C ARG A 16 21.35 8.79 14.16
N PHE A 17 21.79 9.59 13.19
CA PHE A 17 20.93 10.08 12.12
C PHE A 17 20.53 8.94 11.19
N LEU A 18 21.48 8.11 10.75
CA LEU A 18 21.23 6.93 9.96
C LEU A 18 20.32 5.98 10.74
N SER A 19 20.59 5.66 12.00
CA SER A 19 19.71 4.77 12.79
C SER A 19 18.31 5.36 12.98
N ALA A 20 18.17 6.67 13.21
CA ALA A 20 16.88 7.33 13.26
C ALA A 20 16.13 7.29 11.90
N VAL A 21 16.85 7.49 10.80
CA VAL A 21 16.31 7.37 9.44
C VAL A 21 15.92 5.93 9.14
N TRP A 22 16.73 4.95 9.49
CA TRP A 22 16.45 3.52 9.37
C TRP A 22 15.20 3.12 10.18
N ILE A 23 15.11 3.55 11.45
CA ILE A 23 13.95 3.29 12.32
C ILE A 23 12.67 3.94 11.76
N GLN A 24 12.78 5.10 11.09
CA GLN A 24 11.63 5.76 10.49
C GLN A 24 11.25 5.19 9.12
N LEU A 25 12.21 4.81 8.30
CA LEU A 25 12.02 4.11 7.03
C LEU A 25 11.31 2.77 7.24
N PHE A 26 11.72 2.02 8.27
CA PHE A 26 11.14 0.73 8.64
C PHE A 26 10.13 0.83 9.78
N ARG A 27 9.52 2.00 10.02
CA ARG A 27 8.38 2.06 10.93
C ARG A 27 7.20 1.39 10.24
N THR A 28 6.96 0.15 10.59
CA THR A 28 5.99 -0.77 9.97
C THR A 28 4.56 -0.25 9.94
N SER A 29 4.22 0.71 10.80
CA SER A 29 2.95 1.42 10.72
C SER A 29 2.75 2.17 9.39
N ARG A 30 3.81 2.72 8.78
CA ARG A 30 3.71 3.51 7.53
C ARG A 30 3.67 2.62 6.29
N ILE A 31 4.56 1.62 6.23
CA ILE A 31 4.60 0.64 5.13
C ILE A 31 3.29 -0.17 5.10
N SER A 32 2.75 -0.52 6.26
CA SER A 32 1.48 -1.24 6.31
C SER A 32 0.25 -0.39 6.03
N PHE A 33 0.22 0.88 6.43
CA PHE A 33 -0.98 1.70 6.21
C PHE A 33 -1.25 1.87 4.71
N GLY A 34 -0.27 2.33 3.93
CA GLY A 34 -0.45 2.44 2.48
C GLY A 34 -0.48 1.10 1.77
N GLY A 35 0.31 0.12 2.22
CA GLY A 35 0.35 -1.20 1.58
C GLY A 35 -0.97 -1.94 1.64
N THR A 36 -1.65 -1.93 2.80
CA THR A 36 -2.97 -2.57 2.95
C THR A 36 -4.03 -1.88 2.09
N ALA A 37 -4.03 -0.55 2.02
CA ALA A 37 -4.93 0.21 1.15
C ALA A 37 -4.72 -0.15 -0.33
N ALA A 38 -3.48 -0.14 -0.83
CA ALA A 38 -3.19 -0.48 -2.23
C ALA A 38 -3.59 -1.91 -2.60
N VAL A 39 -3.40 -2.88 -1.68
CA VAL A 39 -3.79 -4.27 -1.89
C VAL A 39 -5.32 -4.41 -1.98
N VAL A 40 -6.06 -3.79 -1.06
CA VAL A 40 -7.52 -3.83 -1.05
C VAL A 40 -8.11 -3.11 -2.26
N THR A 41 -7.61 -1.92 -2.59
CA THR A 41 -8.04 -1.16 -3.78
C THR A 41 -7.79 -1.93 -5.06
N SER A 42 -6.64 -2.61 -5.18
CA SER A 42 -6.33 -3.42 -6.37
C SER A 42 -7.29 -4.61 -6.50
N MET A 43 -7.56 -5.36 -5.42
CA MET A 43 -8.54 -6.45 -5.45
C MET A 43 -9.95 -5.94 -5.81
N ALA A 44 -10.36 -4.82 -5.22
CA ALA A 44 -11.66 -4.20 -5.45
C ALA A 44 -11.85 -3.76 -6.91
N LEU A 45 -10.85 -3.04 -7.47
CA LEU A 45 -10.86 -2.61 -8.86
C LEU A 45 -10.91 -3.80 -9.81
N ILE A 46 -10.03 -4.79 -9.62
CA ILE A 46 -9.96 -5.95 -10.51
C ILE A 46 -11.28 -6.74 -10.47
N SER A 47 -11.80 -6.99 -9.26
CA SER A 47 -13.03 -7.77 -9.08
C SER A 47 -14.23 -7.03 -9.67
N GLY A 48 -14.42 -5.76 -9.33
CA GLY A 48 -15.54 -4.95 -9.82
C GLY A 48 -15.50 -4.74 -11.34
N LEU A 49 -14.31 -4.51 -11.91
CA LEU A 49 -14.17 -4.40 -13.37
C LEU A 49 -14.37 -5.75 -14.07
N SER A 50 -13.94 -6.86 -13.47
CA SER A 50 -14.23 -8.20 -14.00
C SER A 50 -15.73 -8.49 -13.99
N ALA A 51 -16.45 -8.05 -12.95
CA ALA A 51 -17.92 -8.14 -12.89
C ALA A 51 -18.65 -7.21 -13.89
N ALA A 52 -17.94 -6.22 -14.44
CA ALA A 52 -18.42 -5.35 -15.51
C ALA A 52 -17.98 -5.82 -16.91
N ASP A 53 -17.51 -7.07 -17.04
CA ASP A 53 -16.96 -7.64 -18.28
C ASP A 53 -15.83 -6.80 -18.91
N ALA A 54 -15.07 -6.07 -18.07
CA ALA A 54 -13.99 -5.23 -18.55
C ALA A 54 -12.84 -6.07 -19.14
N THR A 55 -12.25 -5.57 -20.22
CA THR A 55 -11.07 -6.20 -20.83
C THR A 55 -9.84 -6.05 -19.93
N LYS A 56 -8.83 -6.92 -20.12
CA LYS A 56 -7.53 -6.80 -19.43
C LYS A 56 -6.92 -5.41 -19.55
N SER A 57 -7.05 -4.78 -20.73
CA SER A 57 -6.51 -3.44 -20.97
C SER A 57 -7.15 -2.40 -20.04
N ILE A 58 -8.47 -2.47 -19.86
CA ILE A 58 -9.22 -1.57 -18.95
C ILE A 58 -8.79 -1.82 -17.49
N ILE A 59 -8.68 -3.08 -17.07
CA ILE A 59 -8.25 -3.44 -15.72
C ILE A 59 -6.84 -2.92 -15.42
N VAL A 60 -5.88 -3.16 -16.33
CA VAL A 60 -4.51 -2.68 -16.18
C VAL A 60 -4.45 -1.15 -16.16
N SER A 61 -5.22 -0.50 -17.02
CA SER A 61 -5.27 0.97 -17.08
C SER A 61 -5.80 1.54 -15.76
N ALA A 62 -6.88 0.99 -15.22
CA ALA A 62 -7.43 1.40 -13.93
C ALA A 62 -6.43 1.20 -12.78
N LEU A 63 -5.72 0.07 -12.74
CA LEU A 63 -4.68 -0.19 -11.74
C LEU A 63 -3.53 0.80 -11.83
N LEU A 64 -3.04 1.13 -13.03
CA LEU A 64 -1.94 2.07 -13.21
C LEU A 64 -2.37 3.52 -12.88
N ILE A 65 -3.59 3.90 -13.25
CA ILE A 65 -4.17 5.19 -12.87
C ILE A 65 -4.25 5.28 -11.35
N ALA A 66 -4.77 4.25 -10.66
CA ALA A 66 -4.78 4.21 -9.20
C ALA A 66 -3.36 4.28 -8.62
N ALA A 67 -2.42 3.48 -9.13
CA ALA A 67 -1.02 3.47 -8.67
C ALA A 67 -0.31 4.84 -8.80
N LEU A 68 -0.79 5.72 -9.67
CA LEU A 68 -0.26 7.08 -9.79
C LEU A 68 -1.13 8.08 -9.03
N ALA A 69 -2.39 8.24 -9.43
CA ALA A 69 -3.27 9.29 -8.91
C ALA A 69 -3.61 9.10 -7.43
N ASP A 70 -4.00 7.89 -7.00
CA ASP A 70 -4.34 7.58 -5.60
C ASP A 70 -3.11 7.74 -4.70
N ASN A 71 -1.95 7.27 -5.18
CA ASN A 71 -0.71 7.37 -4.43
C ASN A 71 -0.20 8.82 -4.30
N LEU A 72 -0.31 9.63 -5.37
CA LEU A 72 0.09 11.04 -5.34
C LEU A 72 -0.86 11.89 -4.50
N THR A 73 -2.17 11.63 -4.56
CA THR A 73 -3.17 12.37 -3.75
C THR A 73 -3.04 12.07 -2.26
N ASP A 74 -2.75 10.83 -1.87
CA ASP A 74 -2.43 10.50 -0.47
C ASP A 74 -1.11 11.12 -0.02
N ALA A 75 -0.10 11.14 -0.89
CA ALA A 75 1.18 11.81 -0.60
C ALA A 75 0.98 13.32 -0.35
N LEU A 76 0.17 13.97 -1.18
CA LEU A 76 -0.21 15.37 -1.01
C LEU A 76 -0.98 15.59 0.29
N SER A 77 -1.96 14.73 0.59
CA SER A 77 -2.79 14.82 1.80
C SER A 77 -1.94 14.70 3.07
N ILE A 78 -0.95 13.80 3.09
CA ILE A 78 0.00 13.67 4.20
C ILE A 78 0.85 14.93 4.35
N HIS A 79 1.33 15.51 3.23
CA HIS A 79 2.13 16.73 3.26
C HIS A 79 1.34 17.92 3.81
N THR A 80 0.11 18.13 3.34
CA THR A 80 -0.78 19.20 3.83
C THR A 80 -1.10 19.03 5.32
N PHE A 81 -1.38 17.80 5.78
CA PHE A 81 -1.60 17.52 7.20
C PHE A 81 -0.36 17.82 8.07
N GLN A 82 0.84 17.61 7.54
CA GLN A 82 2.08 17.87 8.26
C GLN A 82 2.42 19.36 8.33
N GLU A 83 2.09 20.11 7.27
CA GLU A 83 2.20 21.57 7.25
C GLU A 83 1.27 22.19 8.28
N SER A 84 0.02 21.70 8.40
CA SER A 84 -0.93 22.20 9.40
C SER A 84 -0.48 21.93 10.85
N GLU A 85 0.18 20.81 11.10
CA GLU A 85 0.66 20.41 12.43
C GLU A 85 2.09 20.91 12.75
N GLN A 86 2.70 21.74 11.89
CA GLN A 86 4.08 22.26 12.03
C GLN A 86 5.14 21.18 12.28
N LEU A 87 4.96 19.99 11.69
CA LEU A 87 5.85 18.85 11.88
C LEU A 87 7.16 18.98 11.09
N ASN A 88 8.17 18.22 11.50
CA ASN A 88 9.50 18.26 10.90
C ASN A 88 9.51 17.66 9.47
N GLN A 89 9.65 18.54 8.47
CA GLN A 89 9.48 18.29 7.02
C GLN A 89 10.35 17.16 6.44
N LYS A 90 11.54 16.92 7.02
CA LYS A 90 12.48 15.92 6.48
C LYS A 90 12.01 14.48 6.69
N TYR A 91 11.44 14.20 7.87
CA TYR A 91 10.92 12.87 8.23
C TYR A 91 9.55 12.57 7.60
N ALA A 92 8.82 13.63 7.29
CA ALA A 92 7.61 13.62 6.49
C ALA A 92 7.89 13.13 5.06
N PHE A 93 8.82 13.80 4.36
CA PHE A 93 9.17 13.50 2.98
C PHE A 93 9.61 12.04 2.76
N ILE A 94 10.48 11.54 3.64
CA ILE A 94 10.96 10.15 3.57
C ILE A 94 9.79 9.17 3.72
N GLY A 95 8.90 9.41 4.68
CA GLY A 95 7.72 8.55 4.88
C GLY A 95 6.78 8.53 3.67
N THR A 96 6.58 9.68 3.04
CA THR A 96 5.74 9.82 1.85
C THR A 96 6.32 9.06 0.66
N ILE A 97 7.62 9.20 0.38
CA ILE A 97 8.28 8.47 -0.70
C ILE A 97 8.24 6.96 -0.46
N THR A 98 8.54 6.50 0.75
CA THR A 98 8.47 5.07 1.08
C THR A 98 7.05 4.53 0.86
N ASN A 99 6.02 5.26 1.33
CA ASN A 99 4.63 4.89 1.14
C ASN A 99 4.25 4.79 -0.35
N PHE A 100 4.63 5.80 -1.14
CA PHE A 100 4.40 5.83 -2.59
C PHE A 100 5.03 4.61 -3.28
N ILE A 101 6.31 4.34 -3.02
CA ILE A 101 7.03 3.21 -3.62
C ILE A 101 6.41 1.88 -3.21
N THR A 102 6.09 1.69 -1.93
CA THR A 102 5.43 0.46 -1.45
C THR A 102 4.12 0.21 -2.19
N ARG A 103 3.26 1.22 -2.31
CA ARG A 103 1.97 1.08 -2.99
C ARG A 103 2.15 0.81 -4.48
N LEU A 104 3.05 1.53 -5.13
CA LEU A 104 3.35 1.34 -6.54
C LEU A 104 3.83 -0.09 -6.82
N LEU A 105 4.77 -0.61 -6.03
CA LEU A 105 5.28 -1.97 -6.20
C LEU A 105 4.21 -3.03 -5.96
N LEU A 106 3.37 -2.86 -4.94
CA LEU A 106 2.24 -3.75 -4.70
C LEU A 106 1.28 -3.75 -5.88
N THR A 107 0.89 -2.59 -6.40
CA THR A 107 0.00 -2.51 -7.57
C THR A 107 0.65 -3.08 -8.84
N ILE A 108 1.95 -2.88 -9.05
CA ILE A 108 2.68 -3.52 -10.16
C ILE A 108 2.63 -5.05 -10.06
N SER A 109 2.67 -5.62 -8.85
CA SER A 109 2.51 -7.07 -8.67
C SER A 109 1.14 -7.56 -9.18
N PHE A 110 0.07 -6.78 -8.96
CA PHE A 110 -1.25 -7.10 -9.50
C PHE A 110 -1.31 -6.95 -11.02
N VAL A 111 -0.72 -5.89 -11.57
CA VAL A 111 -0.65 -5.68 -13.04
C VAL A 111 0.01 -6.88 -13.72
N PHE A 112 1.12 -7.37 -13.14
CA PHE A 112 1.80 -8.56 -13.65
C PHE A 112 0.90 -9.80 -13.62
N LEU A 113 0.17 -10.04 -12.52
CA LEU A 113 -0.76 -11.17 -12.42
C LEU A 113 -1.93 -11.07 -13.41
N VAL A 114 -2.49 -9.87 -13.63
CA VAL A 114 -3.55 -9.65 -14.64
C VAL A 114 -3.04 -9.94 -16.04
N GLY A 115 -1.79 -9.54 -16.35
CA GLY A 115 -1.15 -9.81 -17.63
C GLY A 115 -1.04 -11.32 -17.90
N LEU A 116 -0.52 -12.07 -16.93
CA LEU A 116 -0.28 -13.51 -17.07
C LEU A 116 -1.54 -14.39 -16.99
N SER A 117 -2.54 -13.97 -16.21
CA SER A 117 -3.71 -14.82 -15.94
C SER A 117 -4.73 -14.79 -17.09
N PRO A 118 -5.37 -15.90 -17.47
CA PRO A 118 -6.53 -15.87 -18.37
C PRO A 118 -7.66 -14.99 -17.81
N LEU A 119 -8.35 -14.22 -18.66
CA LEU A 119 -9.33 -13.20 -18.22
C LEU A 119 -10.40 -13.79 -17.28
N GLU A 120 -10.90 -14.97 -17.60
CA GLU A 120 -11.88 -15.74 -16.80
C GLU A 120 -11.43 -16.02 -15.35
N HIS A 121 -10.11 -16.08 -15.12
CA HIS A 121 -9.52 -16.46 -13.85
C HIS A 121 -8.82 -15.28 -13.13
N VAL A 122 -8.71 -14.11 -13.79
CA VAL A 122 -7.98 -12.93 -13.27
C VAL A 122 -8.43 -12.60 -11.85
N ALA A 123 -9.73 -12.39 -11.64
CA ALA A 123 -10.25 -11.99 -10.33
C ALA A 123 -9.90 -13.00 -9.22
N LYS A 124 -10.04 -14.30 -9.49
CA LYS A 124 -9.75 -15.36 -8.50
C LYS A 124 -8.27 -15.37 -8.12
N VAL A 125 -7.38 -15.34 -9.10
CA VAL A 125 -5.92 -15.37 -8.88
C VAL A 125 -5.47 -14.13 -8.11
N THR A 126 -5.94 -12.94 -8.51
CA THR A 126 -5.56 -11.68 -7.87
C THR A 126 -6.14 -11.53 -6.47
N ILE A 127 -7.36 -12.02 -6.22
CA ILE A 127 -7.94 -12.04 -4.87
C ILE A 127 -7.12 -12.96 -3.97
N ALA A 128 -6.75 -14.16 -4.43
CA ALA A 128 -5.92 -15.07 -3.64
C ALA A 128 -4.56 -14.43 -3.27
N TRP A 129 -3.91 -13.80 -4.25
CA TRP A 129 -2.66 -13.05 -4.03
C TRP A 129 -2.85 -11.88 -3.06
N GLY A 130 -3.90 -11.08 -3.25
CA GLY A 130 -4.18 -9.93 -2.40
C GLY A 130 -4.53 -10.31 -0.96
N MET A 131 -5.29 -11.39 -0.74
CA MET A 131 -5.56 -11.90 0.61
C MET A 131 -4.28 -12.36 1.30
N LEU A 132 -3.36 -13.01 0.57
CA LEU A 132 -2.06 -13.42 1.10
C LEU A 132 -1.19 -12.21 1.46
N LEU A 133 -1.11 -11.21 0.59
CA LEU A 133 -0.38 -9.96 0.86
C LEU A 133 -0.98 -9.21 2.06
N LEU A 134 -2.31 -9.10 2.11
CA LEU A 134 -3.01 -8.43 3.20
C LEU A 134 -2.76 -9.14 4.53
N ALA A 135 -2.93 -10.47 4.58
CA ALA A 135 -2.65 -11.26 5.77
C ALA A 135 -1.18 -11.12 6.22
N THR A 136 -0.24 -11.11 5.28
CA THR A 136 1.19 -10.94 5.57
C THR A 136 1.48 -9.55 6.15
N LEU A 137 0.99 -8.48 5.51
CA LEU A 137 1.17 -7.10 5.99
C LEU A 137 0.55 -6.91 7.38
N THR A 138 -0.68 -7.40 7.57
CA THR A 138 -1.37 -7.33 8.86
C THR A 138 -0.65 -8.14 9.95
N TYR A 139 -0.13 -9.32 9.61
CA TYR A 139 0.67 -10.13 10.53
C TYR A 139 1.92 -9.38 11.01
N LEU A 140 2.69 -8.81 10.08
CA LEU A 140 3.93 -8.09 10.39
C LEU A 140 3.68 -6.94 11.37
N VAL A 141 2.62 -6.17 11.15
CA VAL A 141 2.25 -5.04 12.03
C VAL A 141 1.77 -5.51 13.39
N ALA A 142 0.91 -6.52 13.41
CA ALA A 142 0.36 -7.04 14.65
C ALA A 142 1.47 -7.64 15.53
N HIS A 143 2.42 -8.33 14.90
CA HIS A 143 3.60 -8.88 15.56
C HIS A 143 4.44 -7.77 16.19
N GLU A 144 4.75 -6.70 15.46
CA GLU A 144 5.51 -5.58 15.98
C GLU A 144 4.79 -4.79 17.09
N ARG A 145 3.47 -4.65 16.95
CA ARG A 145 2.63 -4.02 17.97
C ARG A 145 2.38 -4.92 19.19
N LYS A 146 2.88 -6.16 19.18
CA LYS A 146 2.68 -7.17 20.22
C LYS A 146 1.20 -7.44 20.54
N VAL A 147 0.36 -7.39 19.52
CA VAL A 147 -1.07 -7.74 19.60
C VAL A 147 -1.32 -9.10 18.95
N LYS A 148 -2.48 -9.71 19.20
CA LYS A 148 -2.83 -11.05 18.67
C LYS A 148 -2.95 -11.01 17.13
N PRO A 149 -2.01 -11.58 16.34
CA PRO A 149 -1.99 -11.40 14.89
C PRO A 149 -3.19 -11.98 14.17
N MET A 150 -3.65 -13.16 14.59
CA MET A 150 -4.78 -13.83 13.95
C MET A 150 -6.08 -13.02 14.04
N LEU A 151 -6.30 -12.32 15.15
CA LEU A 151 -7.49 -11.48 15.31
C LEU A 151 -7.47 -10.29 14.35
N GLU A 152 -6.31 -9.66 14.18
CA GLU A 152 -6.18 -8.53 13.26
C GLU A 152 -6.29 -8.97 11.81
N ILE A 153 -5.70 -10.11 11.43
CA ILE A 153 -5.83 -10.68 10.08
C ILE A 153 -7.31 -10.89 9.74
N VAL A 154 -8.06 -11.53 10.64
CA VAL A 154 -9.50 -11.78 10.42
C VAL A 154 -10.26 -10.47 10.20
N LYS A 155 -10.03 -9.43 11.02
CA LYS A 155 -10.68 -8.12 10.84
C LYS A 155 -10.39 -7.50 9.48
N HIS A 156 -9.12 -7.49 9.06
CA HIS A 156 -8.72 -6.88 7.79
C HIS A 156 -9.26 -7.67 6.60
N LEU A 157 -9.23 -9.00 6.65
CA LEU A 157 -9.81 -9.85 5.60
C LEU A 157 -11.33 -9.65 5.51
N LEU A 158 -12.04 -9.53 6.63
CA LEU A 158 -13.49 -9.26 6.64
C LEU A 158 -13.83 -7.92 5.97
N ILE A 159 -13.09 -6.85 6.30
CA ILE A 159 -13.27 -5.53 5.68
C ILE A 159 -12.96 -5.61 4.18
N ALA A 160 -11.86 -6.26 3.80
CA ALA A 160 -11.51 -6.43 2.39
C ALA A 160 -12.57 -7.22 1.62
N SER A 161 -13.10 -8.30 2.18
CA SER A 161 -14.21 -9.06 1.59
C SER A 161 -15.45 -8.20 1.39
N ALA A 162 -15.83 -7.38 2.38
CA ALA A 162 -16.96 -6.46 2.26
C ALA A 162 -16.77 -5.46 1.11
N ILE A 163 -15.57 -4.88 0.98
CA ILE A 163 -15.24 -3.95 -0.11
C ILE A 163 -15.31 -4.67 -1.47
N ILE A 164 -14.73 -5.86 -1.59
CA ILE A 164 -14.76 -6.64 -2.84
C ILE A 164 -16.19 -6.98 -3.26
N ILE A 165 -17.04 -7.42 -2.31
CA ILE A 165 -18.45 -7.71 -2.57
C ILE A 165 -19.16 -6.44 -3.05
N ALA A 166 -18.99 -5.31 -2.35
CA ALA A 166 -19.57 -4.04 -2.76
C ALA A 166 -19.13 -3.65 -4.18
N SER A 167 -17.83 -3.75 -4.50
CA SER A 167 -17.29 -3.46 -5.83
C SER A 167 -17.86 -4.36 -6.93
N ASN A 168 -18.13 -5.64 -6.65
CA ASN A 168 -18.77 -6.55 -7.59
C ASN A 168 -20.23 -6.23 -7.87
N LEU A 169 -20.93 -5.58 -6.94
CA LEU A 169 -22.33 -5.23 -7.13
C LEU A 169 -22.48 -3.96 -7.97
N ILE A 170 -21.56 -3.00 -7.87
CA ILE A 170 -21.64 -1.69 -8.56
C ILE A 170 -22.04 -1.80 -10.04
N PRO A 171 -21.44 -2.69 -10.88
CA PRO A 171 -21.80 -2.78 -12.29
C PRO A 171 -23.28 -3.13 -12.52
N THR A 172 -23.84 -4.04 -11.71
CA THR A 172 -25.26 -4.43 -11.82
C THR A 172 -26.20 -3.28 -11.43
N TRP A 173 -25.86 -2.54 -10.37
CA TRP A 173 -26.65 -1.39 -9.94
C TRP A 173 -26.63 -0.26 -10.98
N ILE A 174 -25.46 0.05 -11.53
CA ILE A 174 -25.32 1.08 -12.56
C ILE A 174 -26.00 0.65 -13.85
N GLY A 175 -25.87 -0.61 -14.25
CA GLY A 175 -26.55 -1.16 -15.44
C GLY A 175 -28.07 -1.10 -15.33
N ALA A 176 -28.65 -1.35 -14.15
CA ALA A 176 -30.09 -1.24 -13.94
C ALA A 176 -30.60 0.21 -13.89
N LEU A 177 -29.74 1.18 -13.55
CA LEU A 177 -30.11 2.59 -13.45
C LEU A 177 -29.96 3.34 -14.79
N LEU A 178 -28.95 2.98 -15.59
CA LEU A 178 -28.58 3.69 -16.82
C LEU A 178 -28.91 2.92 -18.11
N GLY A 179 -29.29 1.65 -18.01
CA GLY A 179 -29.74 0.80 -19.13
C GLY A 179 -31.27 0.73 -19.22
#